data_AF-A0A2E9CZJ1-F1
#
_entry.id   AF-A0A2E9CZJ1-F1
#
_cell.length_a   1.000
_cell.length_b   1.000
_cell.length_c   1.000
_cell.angle_alpha   90.00
_cell.angle_beta   90.00
_cell.angle_gamma   90.00
#
_symmetry.space_group_name_H-M   'P 1'
#
loop_
_entity.id
_entity.type
_entity.pdbx_description
1 polymer ?
#
loop_
_entity_poly.entity_id
_entity_poly.type
_entity_poly.pdbx_seq_one_letter_code
_entity_poly.pdbx_strand_id
1 'polypeptide(L)' 'MIDVQLMGLLNATLQAATLLFIAALGELITEKSGILNLGVEGMISVGAVAGFITAINTENLFLAVIVGVLSASAFSSIHA' A
#
# COMPACT_ATOMS: atom_id res chain seq x y z
N MET A 1 2.26 -24.01 -19.64
CA MET A 1 2.48 -23.75 -18.19
C MET A 1 2.84 -22.28 -17.98
N ILE A 2 3.89 -21.78 -18.65
CA ILE A 2 4.29 -20.36 -18.65
C ILE A 2 3.12 -19.41 -18.97
N ASP A 3 2.26 -19.77 -19.91
CA ASP A 3 1.12 -18.94 -20.33
C ASP A 3 0.14 -18.65 -19.19
N VAL A 4 -0.14 -19.65 -18.34
CA VAL A 4 -1.05 -19.50 -17.19
C VAL A 4 -0.42 -18.63 -16.10
N GLN A 5 0.89 -18.78 -15.87
CA GLN A 5 1.63 -17.96 -14.90
C GLN A 5 1.73 -16.51 -15.34
N LEU A 6 1.98 -16.27 -16.64
CA LEU A 6 2.00 -14.93 -17.21
C LEU A 6 0.63 -14.26 -17.12
N MET A 7 -0.45 -14.98 -17.43
CA MET A 7 -1.81 -14.46 -17.28
C MET A 7 -2.15 -14.14 -15.81
N GLY A 8 -1.75 -15.01 -14.87
CA GLY A 8 -1.95 -14.77 -13.44
C GLY A 8 -1.19 -13.53 -12.94
N LEU A 9 0.06 -13.36 -13.37
CA LEU A 9 0.86 -12.18 -13.05
C LEU A 9 0.20 -10.90 -13.56
N LEU A 10 -0.18 -10.86 -14.84
CA LEU A 10 -0.82 -9.71 -15.48
C LEU A 10 -2.13 -9.30 -14.78
N ASN A 11 -2.93 -10.28 -14.36
CA ASN A 11 -4.15 -10.01 -13.60
C ASN A 11 -3.85 -9.39 -12.22
N ALA A 12 -2.83 -9.90 -11.52
CA ALA A 12 -2.41 -9.34 -10.24
C ALA A 12 -1.86 -7.91 -10.40
N THR A 13 -1.07 -7.64 -11.46
CA THR A 13 -0.58 -6.28 -11.74
C THR A 13 -1.72 -5.33 -12.03
N LEU A 14 -2.71 -5.71 -12.84
CA LEU A 14 -3.87 -4.86 -13.14
C LEU A 14 -4.68 -4.53 -11.88
N GLN A 15 -4.89 -5.50 -10.99
CA GLN A 15 -5.60 -5.25 -9.72
C GLN A 15 -4.80 -4.34 -8.78
N ALA A 16 -3.48 -4.52 -8.69
CA ALA A 16 -2.63 -3.69 -7.83
C ALA A 16 -2.39 -2.29 -8.42
N ALA A 17 -2.40 -2.14 -9.75
CA ALA A 17 -2.06 -0.88 -10.43
C ALA A 17 -2.94 0.30 -10.01
N THR A 18 -4.24 0.10 -9.80
CA THR A 18 -5.14 1.18 -9.36
C THR A 18 -4.79 1.69 -7.96
N LEU A 19 -4.46 0.78 -7.03
CA LEU A 19 -4.07 1.13 -5.67
C LEU A 19 -2.70 1.82 -5.66
N LEU A 20 -1.74 1.30 -6.43
CA LEU A 20 -0.42 1.89 -6.57
C LEU A 20 -0.47 3.26 -7.26
N PHE A 21 -1.37 3.47 -8.22
CA PHE A 21 -1.57 4.76 -8.88
C PHE A 21 -2.01 5.85 -7.90
N ILE A 22 -2.91 5.53 -6.97
CA ILE A 22 -3.34 6.48 -5.91
C ILE A 22 -2.15 6.85 -5.02
N ALA A 23 -1.31 5.88 -4.65
CA ALA A 23 -0.10 6.13 -3.87
C ALA A 23 0.91 7.03 -4.63
N ALA A 24 1.17 6.72 -5.90
CA ALA A 24 2.06 7.50 -6.76
C ALA A 24 1.59 8.94 -6.98
N LEU A 25 0.26 9.17 -7.05
CA LEU A 25 -0.29 10.52 -7.10
C LEU A 25 0.02 11.32 -5.83
N GLY A 26 -0.08 10.69 -4.65
CA GLY A 26 0.28 11.32 -3.38
C GLY A 26 1.77 11.67 -3.30
N GLU A 27 2.62 10.77 -3.79
CA GLU A 27 4.06 11.02 -3.90
C GLU A 27 4.36 12.19 -4.84
N LEU A 28 3.75 12.23 -6.04
CA LEU A 28 3.92 13.33 -6.98
C LEU A 28 3.50 14.69 -6.40
N ILE A 29 2.42 14.73 -5.61
CA ILE A 29 2.01 15.95 -4.89
C ILE A 29 3.09 16.37 -3.87
N THR A 30 3.65 15.40 -3.15
CA THR A 30 4.70 15.64 -2.15
C THR A 30 5.99 16.13 -2.82
N GLU A 31 6.41 15.51 -3.91
CA GLU A 31 7.56 15.94 -4.71
C GLU A 31 7.38 17.36 -5.26
N LYS A 32 6.17 17.69 -5.73
CA LYS A 32 5.82 19.05 -6.17
C LYS A 32 5.93 20.10 -5.06
N SER A 33 5.82 19.70 -3.79
CA SER A 33 6.01 20.58 -2.63
C SER A 33 7.48 20.78 -2.26
N GLY A 34 8.41 20.11 -2.95
CA GLY A 34 9.85 20.19 -2.71
C GLY A 34 10.37 19.16 -1.68
N ILE A 35 9.52 18.23 -1.23
CA ILE A 35 9.86 17.17 -0.28
C ILE A 35 9.84 15.85 -1.03
N LEU A 36 10.98 15.16 -1.13
CA LEU A 36 11.08 13.85 -1.76
C LEU A 36 10.88 12.76 -0.71
N ASN A 37 9.84 11.93 -0.85
CA ASN A 37 9.50 10.92 0.15
C ASN A 37 10.00 9.52 -0.22
N LEU A 38 11.32 9.32 -0.13
CA LEU A 38 11.95 8.00 -0.40
C LEU A 38 11.50 6.89 0.56
N GLY A 39 10.80 7.22 1.65
CA GLY A 39 10.26 6.27 2.62
C GLY A 39 8.88 5.71 2.26
N VAL A 40 8.27 6.13 1.15
CA VAL A 40 6.88 5.78 0.80
C VAL A 40 6.68 4.28 0.58
N GLU A 41 7.65 3.59 -0.02
CA GLU A 41 7.59 2.12 -0.16
C GLU A 41 7.51 1.42 1.20
N GLY A 42 8.23 1.96 2.20
CA GLY A 42 8.17 1.50 3.58
C GLY A 42 6.80 1.75 4.22
N MET A 43 6.22 2.94 4.04
CA MET A 43 4.88 3.27 4.54
C MET A 43 3.80 2.34 3.98
N ILE A 44 3.84 2.05 2.68
CA ILE A 44 2.92 1.11 2.04
C ILE A 44 3.10 -0.29 2.63
N SER A 45 4.35 -0.75 2.81
CA SER A 45 4.67 -2.06 3.37
C SER A 45 4.16 -2.20 4.81
N VAL A 46 4.33 -1.17 5.66
CA VAL A 46 3.82 -1.16 7.04
C VAL A 46 2.30 -1.25 7.08
N GLY A 47 1.60 -0.47 6.25
CA GLY A 47 0.14 -0.53 6.14
C GLY A 47 -0.35 -1.91 5.67
N ALA A 48 0.28 -2.47 4.65
CA ALA A 48 -0.08 -3.78 4.10
C ALA A 48 0.10 -4.91 5.12
N VAL A 49 1.23 -4.95 5.83
CA VAL A 49 1.51 -5.97 6.84
C VAL A 49 0.56 -5.83 8.04
N ALA A 50 0.34 -4.62 8.54
CA ALA A 50 -0.58 -4.38 9.65
C ALA A 50 -2.03 -4.77 9.31
N GLY A 51 -2.50 -4.40 8.11
CA GLY A 51 -3.81 -4.78 7.61
C GLY A 51 -3.93 -6.31 7.44
N PHE A 52 -2.92 -6.96 6.87
CA PHE A 52 -2.91 -8.41 6.71
C PHE A 52 -2.97 -9.16 8.04
N ILE A 53 -2.11 -8.78 9.01
CA ILE A 53 -2.11 -9.36 10.36
C ILE A 53 -3.47 -9.18 11.04
N THR A 54 -4.09 -8.02 10.85
CA THR A 54 -5.42 -7.75 11.41
C THR A 54 -6.49 -8.63 10.77
N ALA A 55 -6.47 -8.77 9.44
CA ALA A 55 -7.43 -9.60 8.71
C ALA A 55 -7.37 -11.06 9.15
N ILE A 56 -6.17 -11.63 9.32
CA ILE A 56 -6.02 -13.05 9.71
C ILE A 56 -6.42 -13.33 11.15
N ASN A 57 -6.25 -12.36 12.07
CA ASN A 57 -6.53 -12.58 13.49
C ASN A 57 -7.97 -12.22 13.88
N THR A 58 -8.59 -11.28 13.17
CA THR A 58 -9.92 -10.77 13.52
C THR A 58 -11.01 -11.25 12.57
N GLU A 59 -10.64 -11.83 11.42
CA GLU A 59 -11.54 -12.20 10.33
C GLU A 59 -12.43 -11.03 9.84
N ASN A 60 -12.07 -9.79 10.19
CA ASN A 60 -12.82 -8.59 9.89
C ASN A 60 -12.08 -7.70 8.90
N LEU A 61 -12.57 -7.69 7.66
CA LEU A 61 -11.95 -6.94 6.56
C LEU A 61 -12.01 -5.42 6.78
N PHE A 62 -13.07 -4.91 7.38
CA PHE A 62 -13.22 -3.47 7.62
C PHE A 62 -12.23 -2.98 8.67
N LEU A 63 -12.06 -3.76 9.74
CA LEU A 63 -11.09 -3.46 10.79
C LEU A 63 -9.66 -3.54 10.26
N ALA A 64 -9.36 -4.50 9.39
CA ALA A 64 -8.08 -4.61 8.70
C ALA A 64 -7.72 -3.36 7.87
N VAL A 65 -8.68 -2.81 7.12
CA VAL A 65 -8.47 -1.57 6.36
C VAL A 65 -8.16 -0.40 7.29
N ILE A 66 -8.95 -0.23 8.36
CA ILE A 66 -8.74 0.87 9.32
C ILE A 66 -7.35 0.77 9.97
N VAL A 67 -6.96 -0.41 10.44
CA VAL A 67 -5.66 -0.61 11.07
C VAL A 67 -4.51 -0.36 10.10
N GLY A 68 -4.62 -0.81 8.85
CA GLY A 68 -3.62 -0.57 7.82
C GLY A 68 -3.44 0.91 7.47
N VAL A 69 -4.54 1.68 7.39
CA VAL A 69 -4.49 3.13 7.18
C VAL A 69 -3.83 3.82 8.38
N LEU A 70 -4.27 3.52 9.60
CA LEU A 70 -3.75 4.16 10.80
C LEU A 70 -2.27 3.87 11.03
N SER A 71 -1.81 2.64 10.76
CA SER A 71 -0.40 2.27 10.93
C SER A 71 0.50 2.98 9.92
N ALA A 72 0.10 3.05 8.65
CA ALA A 72 0.83 3.78 7.62
C ALA A 72 0.87 5.30 7.91
N SER A 73 -0.25 5.89 8.33
CA SER A 73 -0.31 7.30 8.72
C SER A 73 0.54 7.61 9.95
N ALA A 74 0.52 6.74 10.97
CA ALA A 74 1.36 6.89 12.15
C ALA A 74 2.85 6.79 11.78
N PHE A 75 3.22 5.85 10.91
CA PHE A 75 4.60 5.72 10.44
C PHE A 75 5.05 6.95 9.62
N SER A 76 4.18 7.46 8.76
CA SER A 76 4.40 8.70 8.00
C SER A 76 4.71 9.89 8.91
N SER A 77 3.99 10.02 10.03
CA SER A 77 4.15 11.14 10.97
C SER A 77 5.52 11.22 11.64
N ILE A 78 6.33 10.15 11.60
CA ILE A 78 7.69 10.13 12.17
C ILE A 78 8.64 11.03 11.38
N HIS A 79 8.38 11.20 10.08
CA HIS A 79 9.22 11.99 9.19
C HIS A 79 8.36 12.63 8.08
N ALA A 80 7.46 13.52 8.50
CA ALA A 80 6.64 14.38 7.66
C ALA A 80 6.90 15.85 8.00
#